data_AF-A0A946ELE5-F1
#
_entry.id   AF-A0A946ELE5-F1
#
_cell.length_a   1.000
_cell.length_b   1.000
_cell.length_c   1.000
_cell.angle_alpha   90.00
_cell.angle_beta   90.00
_cell.angle_gamma   90.00
#
_symmetry.space_group_name_H-M   'P 1'
#
loop_
_entity.id
_entity.type
_entity.pdbx_description
1 polymer ?
#
loop_
_entity_poly.entity_id
_entity_poly.type
_entity_poly.pdbx_seq_one_letter_code
_entity_poly.pdbx_strand_id
1 'polypeptide(L)'
;MRWCSILMLILLITLVPANPLSAAPLQTESAQPATGTVGIEGQVLLHWSGKPLEVAPIPDDSPVLVRIASITPGEGDEKVYDLRWIAMLPGEHDLSRLLRHGEGAAATQLPSMGISVSSLLQENHEGGLKQIPGPISPILDFPAWVPWAVAVFWLILPLTILTLIRWLRKAPPPEPAPAPPPTLAELLRPLVISALAGDLDDAQKATMERVLLAHWRVDLDLGSYRHGEGIQKLRAHPEAGILLVTVEQWLHSGRDEAVSEKQLEDLLAPYATPISEPVEEGS
;
A
#
# COMPACT_ATOMS: atom_id res chain seq x y z
N MET A 1 -44.37 -0.37 -9.51
CA MET A 1 -44.26 0.92 -8.78
C MET A 1 -45.30 0.95 -7.66
N ARG A 2 -44.82 1.06 -6.41
CA ARG A 2 -45.47 1.63 -5.21
C ARG A 2 -46.62 0.80 -4.61
N TRP A 3 -46.40 0.04 -3.53
CA TRP A 3 -46.37 0.41 -2.10
C TRP A 3 -47.71 0.88 -1.50
N CYS A 4 -47.89 0.46 -0.25
CA CYS A 4 -48.84 0.92 0.78
C CYS A 4 -50.22 0.27 0.84
N SER A 5 -50.36 -0.66 1.80
CA SER A 5 -51.14 -0.47 3.04
C SER A 5 -51.85 -1.77 3.41
N ILE A 6 -51.35 -2.54 4.38
CA ILE A 6 -51.47 -2.32 5.85
C ILE A 6 -52.78 -2.90 6.40
N LEU A 7 -52.60 -3.79 7.38
CA LEU A 7 -53.53 -4.18 8.45
C LEU A 7 -54.87 -4.82 8.05
N MET A 8 -54.90 -6.15 8.06
CA MET A 8 -56.05 -6.89 8.62
C MET A 8 -55.56 -8.29 9.02
N LEU A 9 -55.25 -8.47 10.30
CA LEU A 9 -56.10 -9.26 11.20
C LEU A 9 -55.89 -10.79 11.04
N ILE A 10 -54.84 -11.33 11.66
CA ILE A 10 -54.83 -12.74 12.07
C ILE A 10 -54.35 -12.81 13.52
N LEU A 11 -55.36 -12.77 14.40
CA LEU A 11 -55.32 -13.20 15.79
C LEU A 11 -55.18 -14.74 15.78
N LEU A 12 -54.00 -15.27 16.10
CA LEU A 12 -53.86 -16.69 16.42
C LEU A 12 -53.13 -16.85 17.76
N ILE A 13 -53.96 -17.09 18.78
CA ILE A 13 -53.60 -17.46 20.14
C ILE A 13 -52.80 -18.77 20.07
N THR A 14 -51.53 -18.74 20.47
CA THR A 14 -50.73 -19.95 20.68
C THR A 14 -50.67 -20.28 22.17
N LEU A 15 -51.28 -21.41 22.50
CA LEU A 15 -51.39 -22.02 23.81
C LEU A 15 -50.01 -22.59 24.21
N VAL A 16 -49.41 -22.09 25.28
CA VAL A 16 -48.15 -22.62 25.85
C VAL A 16 -48.48 -23.86 26.68
N PRO A 17 -47.99 -25.07 26.35
CA PRO A 17 -48.10 -26.21 27.26
C PRO A 17 -47.07 -26.07 28.39
N ALA A 18 -47.57 -26.07 29.63
CA ALA A 18 -46.74 -26.18 30.82
C ALA A 18 -46.18 -27.61 30.91
N ASN A 19 -44.87 -27.76 30.72
CA ASN A 19 -44.18 -29.02 30.99
C ASN A 19 -44.03 -29.21 32.51
N PRO A 20 -44.32 -30.40 33.07
CA PRO A 20 -44.05 -30.68 34.47
C PRO A 20 -42.54 -30.76 34.71
N LEU A 21 -42.07 -30.09 35.77
CA LEU A 21 -40.72 -30.23 36.30
C LEU A 21 -40.46 -31.72 36.62
N SER A 22 -39.58 -32.36 35.85
CA SER A 22 -38.99 -33.64 36.22
C SER A 22 -37.81 -33.36 37.15
N ALA A 23 -37.89 -33.81 38.39
CA ALA A 23 -36.78 -33.81 39.32
C ALA A 23 -35.75 -34.86 38.86
N ALA A 24 -34.61 -34.42 38.34
CA ALA A 24 -33.49 -35.29 38.02
C ALA A 24 -32.85 -35.84 39.32
N PRO A 25 -32.54 -37.14 39.39
CA PRO A 25 -31.78 -37.68 40.52
C PRO A 25 -30.36 -37.10 40.51
N LEU A 26 -29.83 -36.83 41.70
CA LEU A 26 -28.43 -36.46 41.95
C LEU A 26 -27.50 -37.50 41.32
N GLN A 27 -26.90 -37.14 40.19
CA GLN A 27 -25.78 -37.87 39.62
C GLN A 27 -24.55 -37.53 40.47
N THR A 28 -23.97 -38.52 41.12
CA THR A 28 -22.61 -38.44 41.64
C THR A 28 -21.70 -38.20 40.43
N GLU A 29 -21.26 -36.95 40.28
CA GLU A 29 -20.34 -36.50 39.25
C GLU A 29 -19.03 -37.30 39.40
N SER A 30 -18.92 -38.38 38.64
CA SER A 30 -17.64 -39.06 38.43
C SER A 30 -16.83 -38.07 37.61
N ALA A 31 -15.87 -37.41 38.27
CA ALA A 31 -14.99 -36.42 37.66
C ALA A 31 -14.44 -36.98 36.35
N GLN A 32 -14.92 -36.45 35.22
CA GLN A 32 -14.46 -36.82 33.91
C GLN A 32 -12.96 -36.46 33.83
N PRO A 33 -12.09 -37.37 33.34
CA PRO A 33 -10.66 -37.12 33.33
C PRO A 33 -10.36 -35.86 32.52
N ALA A 34 -9.54 -34.97 33.08
CA ALA A 34 -9.18 -33.74 32.38
C ALA A 34 -8.44 -34.12 31.09
N THR A 35 -8.94 -33.65 29.95
CA THR A 35 -8.38 -34.01 28.64
C THR A 35 -7.41 -32.92 28.17
N GLY A 36 -6.31 -33.32 27.55
CA GLY A 36 -5.41 -32.37 26.89
C GLY A 36 -4.54 -33.01 25.82
N THR A 37 -3.56 -32.22 25.37
CA THR A 37 -2.67 -32.58 24.27
C THR A 37 -1.23 -32.56 24.73
N VAL A 38 -0.41 -33.45 24.17
CA VAL A 38 1.04 -33.47 24.38
C VAL A 38 1.64 -32.08 24.15
N GLY A 39 2.44 -31.61 25.10
CA GLY A 39 3.14 -30.32 25.05
C GLY A 39 2.29 -29.09 25.38
N ILE A 40 0.99 -29.25 25.67
CA ILE A 40 0.10 -28.15 26.07
C ILE A 40 -0.15 -28.20 27.57
N GLU A 41 -0.14 -27.03 28.24
CA GLU A 41 -0.44 -26.93 29.67
C GLU A 41 -1.94 -27.09 29.94
N GLY A 42 -2.28 -28.02 30.82
CA GLY A 42 -3.62 -28.20 31.37
C GLY A 42 -3.72 -27.75 32.82
N GLN A 43 -4.96 -27.66 33.31
CA GLN A 43 -5.29 -27.20 34.66
C GLN A 43 -6.23 -28.18 35.36
N VAL A 44 -5.98 -28.43 36.65
CA VAL A 44 -6.89 -29.13 37.56
C VAL A 44 -6.95 -28.35 38.87
N LEU A 45 -8.16 -28.06 39.33
CA LEU A 45 -8.39 -27.47 40.66
C LEU A 45 -8.64 -28.59 41.66
N LEU A 46 -7.75 -28.72 42.63
CA LEU A 46 -7.87 -29.70 43.71
C LEU A 46 -8.30 -29.02 45.00
N HIS A 47 -9.45 -29.42 45.51
CA HIS A 47 -9.96 -29.05 46.81
C HIS A 47 -9.43 -30.02 47.88
N TRP A 48 -8.71 -29.52 48.88
CA TRP A 48 -8.06 -30.35 49.90
C TRP A 48 -8.02 -29.69 51.28
N SER A 49 -8.53 -30.41 52.28
CA SER A 49 -8.62 -29.95 53.68
C SER A 49 -7.69 -30.70 54.63
N GLY A 50 -6.60 -31.28 54.09
CA GLY A 50 -5.64 -32.08 54.85
C GLY A 50 -4.28 -31.40 55.05
N LYS A 51 -3.27 -32.22 55.34
CA LYS A 51 -1.87 -31.76 55.39
C LYS A 51 -1.47 -31.08 54.08
N PRO A 52 -0.65 -30.02 54.12
CA PRO A 52 -0.25 -29.29 52.92
C PRO A 52 0.38 -30.23 51.89
N LEU A 53 0.00 -30.05 50.64
CA LEU A 53 0.51 -30.79 49.49
C LEU A 53 1.71 -30.06 48.88
N GLU A 54 2.69 -30.84 48.48
CA GLU A 54 3.85 -30.43 47.70
C GLU A 54 4.01 -31.36 46.49
N VAL A 55 4.70 -30.88 45.46
CA VAL A 55 5.05 -31.70 44.30
C VAL A 55 6.18 -32.65 44.67
N ALA A 56 6.03 -33.93 44.32
CA ALA A 56 7.08 -34.92 44.49
C ALA A 56 8.25 -34.64 43.51
N PRO A 57 9.50 -34.99 43.85
CA PRO A 57 10.61 -34.90 42.90
C PRO A 57 10.28 -35.65 41.62
N ILE A 58 10.26 -34.92 40.50
CA ILE A 58 9.89 -35.46 39.19
C ILE A 58 11.17 -35.96 38.52
N PRO A 59 11.27 -37.23 38.11
CA PRO A 59 12.43 -37.74 37.40
C PRO A 59 12.49 -37.16 35.97
N ASP A 60 13.69 -37.10 35.39
CA ASP A 60 13.93 -36.50 34.07
C ASP A 60 13.16 -37.19 32.93
N ASP A 61 12.79 -38.46 33.12
CA ASP A 61 12.03 -39.29 32.17
C ASP A 61 10.52 -39.31 32.44
N SER A 62 10.03 -38.46 33.35
CA SER A 62 8.61 -38.43 33.69
C SER A 62 7.73 -38.09 32.48
N PRO A 63 6.69 -38.91 32.18
CA PRO A 63 5.80 -38.64 31.05
C PRO A 63 4.93 -37.40 31.26
N VAL A 64 4.81 -36.92 32.51
CA VAL A 64 4.03 -35.74 32.88
C VAL A 64 4.80 -34.91 33.91
N LEU A 65 4.79 -33.60 33.68
CA LEU A 65 5.26 -32.60 34.63
C LEU A 65 4.05 -31.97 35.33
N VAL A 66 4.13 -31.78 36.65
CA VAL A 66 3.08 -31.11 37.43
C VAL A 66 3.70 -30.01 38.30
N ARG A 67 2.98 -28.91 38.48
CA ARG A 67 3.35 -27.83 39.40
C ARG A 67 2.12 -27.28 40.10
N ILE A 68 2.31 -26.79 41.32
CA ILE A 68 1.31 -25.99 42.03
C ILE A 68 1.52 -24.54 41.63
N ALA A 69 0.58 -23.96 40.88
CA ALA A 69 0.65 -22.57 40.43
C ALA A 69 0.23 -21.59 41.54
N SER A 70 -0.78 -21.93 42.31
CA SER A 70 -1.26 -21.14 43.42
C SER A 70 -2.03 -22.01 44.42
N ILE A 71 -2.17 -21.48 45.64
CA ILE A 71 -3.00 -22.05 46.70
C ILE A 71 -3.91 -20.94 47.19
N THR A 72 -5.22 -21.15 47.11
CA THR A 72 -6.24 -20.16 47.51
C THR A 72 -7.08 -20.75 48.65
N PRO A 73 -7.49 -19.97 49.66
CA PRO A 73 -8.42 -20.46 50.68
C PRO A 73 -9.78 -20.80 50.06
N GLY A 74 -10.34 -21.96 50.44
CA GLY A 74 -11.67 -22.45 50.07
C GLY A 74 -12.70 -22.25 51.20
N GLU A 75 -13.75 -23.06 51.21
CA GLU A 75 -14.77 -23.02 52.27
C GLU A 75 -14.27 -23.70 53.55
N GLY A 76 -14.25 -22.99 54.68
CA GLY A 76 -13.79 -23.52 55.97
C GLY A 76 -12.26 -23.66 56.05
N ASP A 77 -11.78 -24.87 56.37
CA ASP A 77 -10.34 -25.22 56.43
C ASP A 77 -9.84 -25.81 55.09
N GLU A 78 -10.66 -25.73 54.04
CA GLU A 78 -10.30 -26.21 52.70
C GLU A 78 -9.33 -25.27 52.00
N LYS A 79 -8.37 -25.84 51.28
CA LYS A 79 -7.48 -25.11 50.37
C LYS A 79 -7.72 -25.60 48.95
N VAL A 80 -7.79 -24.65 48.02
CA VAL A 80 -7.89 -24.91 46.58
C VAL A 80 -6.52 -24.78 45.97
N TYR A 81 -6.01 -25.88 45.41
CA TYR A 81 -4.72 -25.97 44.73
C TYR A 81 -4.93 -25.85 43.22
N ASP A 82 -4.32 -24.85 42.59
CA ASP A 82 -4.24 -24.75 41.13
C ASP A 82 -3.08 -25.60 40.63
N LEU A 83 -3.39 -26.83 40.19
CA LEU A 83 -2.42 -27.76 39.62
C LEU A 83 -2.33 -27.54 38.12
N ARG A 84 -1.13 -27.20 37.66
CA ARG A 84 -0.80 -27.11 36.23
C ARG A 84 0.03 -28.30 35.82
N TRP A 85 -0.29 -28.87 34.67
CA TRP A 85 0.38 -30.06 34.18
C TRP A 85 0.74 -29.91 32.71
N ILE A 86 1.85 -30.51 32.29
CA ILE A 86 2.24 -30.64 30.88
C ILE A 86 2.65 -32.08 30.63
N ALA A 87 1.99 -32.74 29.71
CA ALA A 87 2.30 -34.11 29.34
C ALA A 87 3.29 -34.15 28.16
N MET A 88 4.35 -34.94 28.32
CA MET A 88 5.38 -35.18 27.31
C MET A 88 5.07 -36.39 26.43
N LEU A 89 4.26 -37.32 26.95
CA LEU A 89 3.86 -38.54 26.24
C LEU A 89 2.32 -38.70 26.25
N PRO A 90 1.73 -39.17 25.13
CA PRO A 90 0.30 -39.47 25.08
C PRO A 90 -0.05 -40.65 25.99
N GLY A 91 -1.27 -40.67 26.52
CA GLY A 91 -1.76 -41.73 27.41
C GLY A 91 -2.58 -41.21 28.59
N GLU A 92 -2.98 -42.15 29.45
CA GLU A 92 -3.67 -41.86 30.72
C GLU A 92 -2.65 -41.70 31.83
N HIS A 93 -2.70 -40.59 32.55
CA HIS A 93 -1.78 -40.29 33.65
C HIS A 93 -2.56 -39.87 34.90
N ASP A 94 -2.04 -40.14 36.09
CA ASP A 94 -2.70 -39.81 37.35
C ASP A 94 -1.83 -38.83 38.15
N LEU A 95 -2.33 -37.60 38.30
CA LEU A 95 -1.61 -36.50 38.95
C LEU A 95 -1.46 -36.71 40.46
N SER A 96 -2.34 -37.50 41.09
CA SER A 96 -2.30 -37.73 42.54
C SER A 96 -1.00 -38.37 43.00
N ARG A 97 -0.39 -39.20 42.15
CA ARG A 97 0.88 -39.92 42.40
C ARG A 97 2.09 -38.99 42.41
N LEU A 98 1.96 -37.80 41.83
CA LEU A 98 3.02 -36.81 41.74
C LEU A 98 2.95 -35.79 42.90
N LEU A 99 2.07 -36.01 43.88
CA LEU A 99 1.91 -35.17 45.06
C LEU A 99 2.37 -35.91 46.33
N ARG A 100 2.94 -35.16 47.26
CA ARG A 100 3.40 -35.63 48.57
C ARG A 100 3.02 -34.66 49.68
N HIS A 101 3.06 -35.12 50.92
CA HIS A 101 2.95 -34.28 52.11
C HIS A 101 4.35 -33.95 52.63
N GLY A 102 4.71 -32.66 52.65
CA GLY A 102 5.97 -32.16 53.20
C GLY A 102 7.22 -32.92 52.72
N GLU A 103 8.21 -33.08 53.61
CA GLU A 103 9.48 -33.76 53.32
C GLU A 103 9.38 -35.30 53.23
N GLY A 104 8.55 -35.80 52.32
CA GLY A 104 8.75 -37.13 51.72
C GLY A 104 7.66 -38.18 51.91
N ALA A 105 6.55 -37.88 52.61
CA ALA A 105 5.45 -38.85 52.72
C ALA A 105 4.54 -38.77 51.50
N ALA A 106 4.31 -39.88 50.78
CA ALA A 106 3.36 -39.92 49.67
C ALA A 106 1.96 -39.43 50.11
N ALA A 107 1.33 -38.60 49.28
CA ALA A 107 0.00 -38.08 49.57
C ALA A 107 -1.05 -39.19 49.41
N THR A 108 -1.32 -39.88 50.50
CA THR A 108 -2.28 -40.99 50.56
C THR A 108 -3.66 -40.40 50.83
N GLN A 109 -4.72 -40.94 50.22
CA GLN A 109 -6.12 -40.45 50.32
C GLN A 109 -6.49 -39.25 49.42
N LEU A 110 -5.67 -38.91 48.44
CA LEU A 110 -6.10 -37.98 47.39
C LEU A 110 -7.15 -38.64 46.48
N PRO A 111 -8.14 -37.88 45.97
CA PRO A 111 -8.97 -38.35 44.87
C PRO A 111 -8.10 -38.63 43.65
N SER A 112 -8.40 -39.70 42.92
CA SER A 112 -7.71 -40.02 41.66
C SER A 112 -7.94 -38.88 40.67
N MET A 113 -6.87 -38.28 40.16
CA MET A 113 -6.92 -37.18 39.21
C MET A 113 -6.35 -37.68 37.88
N GLY A 114 -7.15 -38.49 37.19
CA GLY A 114 -6.82 -39.01 35.87
C GLY A 114 -6.87 -37.91 34.83
N ILE A 115 -5.83 -37.83 34.00
CA ILE A 115 -5.78 -36.99 32.81
C ILE A 115 -5.59 -37.87 31.58
N SER A 116 -6.34 -37.55 30.52
CA SER A 116 -6.27 -38.24 29.24
C SER A 116 -5.57 -37.34 28.22
N VAL A 117 -4.41 -37.79 27.73
CA VAL A 117 -3.57 -36.98 26.84
C VAL A 117 -3.51 -37.61 25.46
N SER A 118 -3.96 -36.86 24.47
CA SER A 118 -3.93 -37.26 23.06
C SER A 118 -2.80 -36.58 22.29
N SER A 119 -2.31 -37.23 21.23
CA SER A 119 -1.41 -36.62 20.25
C SER A 119 -2.22 -35.94 19.16
N LEU A 120 -1.93 -34.68 18.84
CA LEU A 120 -2.45 -34.03 17.63
C LEU A 120 -1.76 -34.51 16.36
N LEU A 121 -0.57 -35.09 16.49
CA LEU A 121 0.10 -35.76 15.36
C LEU A 121 -0.55 -37.12 15.14
N GLN A 122 -0.95 -37.38 13.90
CA GLN A 122 -1.42 -38.70 13.45
C GLN A 122 -0.32 -39.74 13.69
N GLU A 123 -0.68 -40.97 14.00
CA GLU A 123 0.28 -42.06 14.33
C GLU A 123 1.31 -42.32 13.22
N ASN A 124 0.98 -41.98 11.98
CA ASN A 124 1.82 -42.13 10.79
C ASN A 124 2.57 -40.85 10.38
N HIS A 125 2.65 -39.85 11.25
CA HIS A 125 3.32 -38.58 10.91
C HIS A 125 4.84 -38.70 11.02
N GLU A 126 5.55 -38.55 9.91
CA GLU A 126 7.01 -38.66 9.83
C GLU A 126 7.76 -37.40 10.34
N GLY A 127 7.08 -36.49 11.05
CA GLY A 127 7.65 -35.22 11.53
C GLY A 127 7.98 -34.20 10.44
N GLY A 128 7.61 -34.49 9.18
CA GLY A 128 7.78 -33.58 8.06
C GLY A 128 6.90 -32.34 8.17
N LEU A 129 7.46 -31.17 7.87
CA LEU A 129 6.71 -29.92 7.79
C LEU A 129 5.77 -29.97 6.57
N LYS A 130 4.45 -29.97 6.80
CA LYS A 130 3.48 -29.77 5.72
C LYS A 130 3.57 -28.32 5.25
N GLN A 131 3.84 -28.11 3.96
CA GLN A 131 3.74 -26.78 3.36
C GLN A 131 2.31 -26.29 3.51
N ILE A 132 2.14 -25.19 4.25
CA ILE A 132 0.88 -24.47 4.31
C ILE A 132 0.64 -23.90 2.91
N PRO A 133 -0.51 -24.16 2.27
CA PRO A 133 -0.80 -23.61 0.96
C PRO A 133 -0.60 -22.09 0.99
N GLY A 134 0.24 -21.57 0.10
CA GLY A 134 0.47 -20.13 0.02
C GLY A 134 -0.83 -19.38 -0.27
N PRO A 135 -0.88 -18.06 -0.02
CA PRO A 135 -2.10 -17.23 -0.15
C PRO A 135 -2.71 -17.24 -1.56
N ILE A 136 -1.98 -17.74 -2.56
CA ILE A 136 -2.39 -17.82 -3.97
C ILE A 136 -2.78 -19.26 -4.37
N SER A 137 -3.03 -20.15 -3.42
CA SER A 137 -3.50 -21.50 -3.73
C SER A 137 -4.96 -21.41 -4.19
N PRO A 138 -5.26 -21.73 -5.46
CA PRO A 138 -6.63 -21.64 -5.94
C PRO A 138 -7.47 -22.67 -5.20
N ILE A 139 -8.57 -22.21 -4.61
CA ILE A 139 -9.62 -23.02 -3.97
C ILE A 139 -10.28 -23.99 -4.99
N LEU A 140 -9.99 -23.81 -6.28
CA LEU A 140 -10.54 -24.54 -7.40
C LEU A 140 -9.41 -25.22 -8.19
N ASP A 141 -9.50 -26.53 -8.34
CA ASP A 141 -8.55 -27.32 -9.12
C ASP A 141 -8.75 -27.01 -10.61
N PHE A 142 -7.83 -26.22 -11.19
CA PHE A 142 -7.90 -25.85 -12.60
C PHE A 142 -7.16 -26.90 -13.45
N PRO A 143 -7.75 -27.37 -14.56
CA PRO A 143 -7.04 -28.22 -15.50
C PRO A 143 -5.74 -27.56 -16.01
N ALA A 144 -4.71 -28.36 -16.26
CA ALA A 144 -3.38 -27.88 -16.67
C ALA A 144 -3.37 -27.02 -17.94
N TRP A 145 -4.43 -27.02 -18.76
CA TRP A 145 -4.56 -26.22 -19.97
C TRP A 145 -4.99 -24.76 -19.70
N VAL A 146 -5.60 -24.46 -18.56
CA VAL A 146 -6.11 -23.13 -18.22
C VAL A 146 -5.04 -22.02 -18.28
N PRO A 147 -3.83 -22.17 -17.69
CA PRO A 147 -2.80 -21.14 -17.81
C PRO A 147 -2.36 -20.91 -19.27
N TRP A 148 -2.33 -21.98 -20.07
CA TRP A 148 -2.00 -21.88 -21.50
C TRP A 148 -3.08 -21.14 -22.28
N ALA A 149 -4.36 -21.40 -22.00
CA ALA A 149 -5.46 -20.67 -22.64
C ALA A 149 -5.42 -19.17 -22.30
N VAL A 150 -5.13 -18.80 -21.05
CA VAL A 150 -4.96 -17.40 -20.64
C VAL A 150 -3.79 -16.76 -21.37
N ALA A 151 -2.63 -17.44 -21.44
CA ALA A 151 -1.46 -16.93 -22.13
C ALA A 151 -1.72 -16.72 -23.64
N VAL A 152 -2.36 -17.69 -24.29
CA VAL A 152 -2.73 -17.60 -25.72
C VAL A 152 -3.73 -16.47 -25.94
N PHE A 153 -4.76 -16.35 -25.09
CA PHE A 153 -5.74 -15.27 -25.19
C PHE A 153 -5.08 -13.89 -25.03
N TRP A 154 -4.13 -13.77 -24.10
CA TRP A 154 -3.38 -12.53 -23.86
C TRP A 154 -2.54 -12.09 -25.06
N LEU A 155 -2.08 -13.03 -25.88
CA LEU A 155 -1.32 -12.72 -27.10
C LEU A 155 -2.23 -12.48 -28.31
N ILE A 156 -3.30 -13.26 -28.47
CA ILE A 156 -4.20 -13.17 -29.60
C ILE A 156 -5.02 -11.87 -29.54
N LEU A 157 -5.53 -11.50 -28.37
CA LEU A 157 -6.38 -10.32 -28.19
C LEU A 157 -5.72 -8.99 -28.66
N PRO A 158 -4.50 -8.62 -28.23
CA PRO A 158 -3.86 -7.39 -28.71
C PRO A 158 -3.50 -7.48 -30.20
N LEU A 159 -3.15 -8.66 -30.71
CA LEU A 159 -2.80 -8.83 -32.13
C LEU A 159 -4.03 -8.65 -33.03
N THR A 160 -5.18 -9.19 -32.64
CA THR A 160 -6.45 -9.00 -33.37
C THR A 160 -6.90 -7.54 -33.32
N ILE A 161 -6.75 -6.86 -32.18
CA ILE A 161 -7.04 -5.43 -32.06
C ILE A 161 -6.10 -4.60 -32.96
N LEU A 162 -4.79 -4.86 -32.93
CA LEU A 162 -3.81 -4.14 -33.74
C LEU A 162 -4.08 -4.31 -35.24
N THR A 163 -4.34 -5.54 -35.68
CA THR A 163 -4.65 -5.85 -37.08
C THR A 163 -5.95 -5.19 -37.52
N LEU A 164 -6.99 -5.21 -36.68
CA LEU A 164 -8.25 -4.52 -36.94
C LEU A 164 -8.07 -3.01 -37.05
N ILE A 165 -7.33 -2.39 -36.12
CA ILE A 165 -7.02 -0.95 -36.16
C ILE A 165 -6.29 -0.61 -37.46
N ARG A 166 -5.29 -1.40 -37.87
CA ARG A 166 -4.56 -1.17 -39.13
C ARG A 166 -5.46 -1.33 -40.35
N TRP A 167 -6.37 -2.30 -40.33
CA TRP A 167 -7.30 -2.54 -41.45
C TRP A 167 -8.37 -1.44 -41.58
N LEU A 168 -8.84 -0.88 -40.46
CA LEU A 168 -9.83 0.21 -40.45
C LEU A 168 -9.21 1.61 -40.65
N ARG A 169 -7.88 1.75 -40.52
CA ARG A 169 -7.20 3.03 -40.75
C ARG A 169 -7.17 3.36 -42.23
N LYS A 170 -7.85 4.45 -42.62
CA LYS A 170 -7.66 5.09 -43.93
C LYS A 170 -6.26 5.71 -43.99
N ALA A 171 -5.67 5.74 -45.19
CA ALA A 171 -4.40 6.43 -45.42
C ALA A 171 -4.52 7.90 -44.98
N PRO A 172 -3.55 8.43 -44.21
CA PRO A 172 -3.52 9.84 -43.87
C PRO A 172 -3.55 10.69 -45.15
N PRO A 173 -4.28 11.81 -45.17
CA PRO A 173 -4.11 12.81 -46.22
C PRO A 173 -2.64 13.22 -46.31
N PRO A 174 -2.12 13.56 -47.51
CA PRO A 174 -0.77 14.06 -47.65
C PRO A 174 -0.58 15.29 -46.75
N GLU A 175 0.56 15.34 -46.04
CA GLU A 175 0.86 16.43 -45.11
C GLU A 175 0.92 17.77 -45.86
N PRO A 176 0.26 18.84 -45.35
CA PRO A 176 0.47 20.18 -45.87
C PRO A 176 1.93 20.59 -45.63
N ALA A 177 2.49 21.36 -46.57
CA ALA A 177 3.87 21.84 -46.47
C ALA A 177 4.11 22.51 -45.09
N PRO A 178 5.27 22.28 -44.46
CA PRO A 178 5.57 22.87 -43.15
C PRO A 178 5.48 24.39 -43.25
N ALA A 179 4.79 25.00 -42.29
CA ALA A 179 4.79 26.46 -42.14
C ALA A 179 6.24 26.94 -41.91
N PRO A 180 6.64 28.08 -42.49
CA PRO A 180 7.99 28.60 -42.28
C PRO A 180 8.24 28.87 -40.77
N PRO A 181 9.49 28.72 -40.30
CA PRO A 181 9.84 28.99 -38.92
C PRO A 181 9.56 30.46 -38.57
N PRO A 182 9.12 30.75 -37.32
CA PRO A 182 8.77 32.10 -36.91
C PRO A 182 9.97 33.04 -37.02
N THR A 183 9.73 34.25 -37.51
CA THR A 183 10.78 35.27 -37.68
C THR A 183 11.08 35.98 -36.36
N LEU A 184 12.26 36.62 -36.25
CA LEU A 184 12.59 37.41 -35.05
C LEU A 184 11.56 38.54 -34.83
N ALA A 185 11.13 39.18 -35.91
CA ALA A 185 10.09 40.21 -35.88
C ALA A 185 8.77 39.69 -35.30
N GLU A 186 8.35 38.46 -35.63
CA GLU A 186 7.13 37.84 -35.08
C GLU A 186 7.24 37.54 -33.59
N LEU A 187 8.43 37.13 -33.13
CA LEU A 187 8.70 36.86 -31.71
C LEU A 187 8.78 38.14 -30.87
N LEU A 188 9.36 39.21 -31.41
CA LEU A 188 9.53 40.50 -30.71
C LEU A 188 8.28 41.38 -30.74
N ARG A 189 7.44 41.28 -31.78
CA ARG A 189 6.22 42.09 -31.93
C ARG A 189 5.32 42.12 -30.69
N PRO A 190 4.89 40.99 -30.10
CA PRO A 190 4.02 41.02 -28.91
C PRO A 190 4.72 41.64 -27.69
N LEU A 191 6.04 41.40 -27.54
CA LEU A 191 6.82 41.93 -26.42
C LEU A 191 6.97 43.45 -26.51
N VAL A 192 7.23 43.98 -27.71
CA VAL A 192 7.36 45.43 -27.92
C VAL A 192 6.00 46.13 -27.81
N ILE A 193 4.91 45.53 -28.31
CA ILE A 193 3.55 46.08 -28.13
C ILE A 193 3.20 46.18 -26.63
N SER A 194 3.50 45.14 -25.84
CA SER A 194 3.32 45.16 -24.38
C SER A 194 4.22 46.20 -23.71
N ALA A 195 5.44 46.41 -24.20
CA ALA A 195 6.35 47.46 -23.74
C ALA A 195 5.77 48.87 -23.98
N LEU A 196 5.21 49.11 -25.17
CA LEU A 196 4.57 50.39 -25.53
C LEU A 196 3.31 50.66 -24.72
N ALA A 197 2.57 49.62 -24.34
CA ALA A 197 1.41 49.74 -23.44
C ALA A 197 1.81 50.04 -21.99
N GLY A 198 3.10 49.93 -21.64
CA GLY A 198 3.61 50.08 -20.27
C GLY A 198 3.26 48.91 -19.35
N ASP A 199 2.88 47.76 -19.91
CA ASP A 199 2.39 46.57 -19.18
C ASP A 199 3.39 45.40 -19.24
N LEU A 200 4.67 45.71 -19.45
CA LEU A 200 5.71 44.69 -19.56
C LEU A 200 6.28 44.31 -18.19
N ASP A 201 6.00 43.09 -17.76
CA ASP A 201 6.54 42.52 -16.52
C ASP A 201 8.05 42.17 -16.68
N ASP A 202 8.76 42.03 -15.57
CA ASP A 202 10.19 41.71 -15.54
C ASP A 202 10.49 40.36 -16.22
N ALA A 203 9.56 39.41 -16.17
CA ALA A 203 9.68 38.15 -16.90
C ALA A 203 9.64 38.34 -18.43
N GLN A 204 8.82 39.27 -18.92
CA GLN A 204 8.71 39.56 -20.35
C GLN A 204 9.91 40.36 -20.85
N LYS A 205 10.46 41.28 -20.04
CA LYS A 205 11.75 41.94 -20.30
C LYS A 205 12.89 40.93 -20.45
N ALA A 206 13.02 40.01 -19.50
CA ALA A 206 14.03 38.96 -19.56
C ALA A 206 13.85 38.03 -20.79
N THR A 207 12.61 37.78 -21.21
CA THR A 207 12.30 37.00 -22.41
C THR A 207 12.75 37.74 -23.67
N MET A 208 12.47 39.04 -23.77
CA MET A 208 12.91 39.89 -24.88
C MET A 208 14.44 39.95 -25.00
N GLU A 209 15.14 40.18 -23.89
CA GLU A 209 16.61 40.18 -23.84
C GLU A 209 17.19 38.83 -24.28
N ARG A 210 16.58 37.72 -23.84
CA ARG A 210 17.01 36.38 -24.23
C ARG A 210 16.81 36.12 -25.72
N VAL A 211 15.68 36.52 -26.29
CA VAL A 211 15.39 36.36 -27.73
C VAL A 211 16.39 37.17 -28.56
N LEU A 212 16.67 38.41 -28.15
CA LEU A 212 17.63 39.28 -28.83
C LEU A 212 19.06 38.72 -28.74
N LEU A 213 19.49 38.27 -27.56
CA LEU A 213 20.80 37.63 -27.38
C LEU A 213 20.93 36.32 -28.15
N ALA A 214 19.85 35.52 -28.22
CA ALA A 214 19.86 34.26 -28.94
C ALA A 214 20.03 34.48 -30.46
N HIS A 215 19.37 35.50 -31.02
CA HIS A 215 19.49 35.86 -32.42
C HIS A 215 20.92 36.30 -32.77
N TRP A 216 21.49 37.21 -31.98
CA TRP A 216 22.83 37.76 -32.24
C TRP A 216 23.97 36.91 -31.69
N ARG A 217 23.68 35.72 -31.13
CA ARG A 217 24.69 34.87 -30.49
C ARG A 217 25.75 34.41 -31.48
N VAL A 218 25.34 34.02 -32.68
CA VAL A 218 26.21 33.50 -33.74
C VAL A 218 26.93 34.65 -34.43
N ASP A 219 26.19 35.68 -34.87
CA ASP A 219 26.74 36.78 -35.66
C ASP A 219 27.75 37.66 -34.89
N LEU A 220 27.60 37.79 -33.57
CA LEU A 220 28.50 38.58 -32.72
C LEU A 220 29.41 37.75 -31.82
N ASP A 221 29.43 36.42 -32.02
CA ASP A 221 30.16 35.44 -31.20
C ASP A 221 29.97 35.69 -29.69
N LEU A 222 28.72 35.85 -29.27
CA LEU A 222 28.38 36.17 -27.87
C LEU A 222 28.44 34.95 -26.96
N GLY A 223 28.64 33.75 -27.51
CA GLY A 223 28.65 32.48 -26.79
C GLY A 223 29.78 32.34 -25.76
N SER A 224 30.87 33.08 -25.93
CA SER A 224 32.04 33.07 -25.03
C SER A 224 31.99 34.13 -23.91
N TYR A 225 31.02 35.04 -23.95
CA TYR A 225 30.95 36.20 -23.05
C TYR A 225 29.97 35.96 -21.90
N ARG A 226 30.24 36.57 -20.74
CA ARG A 226 29.25 36.57 -19.65
C ARG A 226 28.05 37.43 -20.04
N HIS A 227 26.86 37.12 -19.52
CA HIS A 227 25.61 37.76 -19.89
C HIS A 227 25.68 39.32 -19.97
N GLY A 228 26.26 39.97 -18.95
CA GLY A 228 26.42 41.44 -18.94
C GLY A 228 27.40 41.98 -19.99
N GLU A 229 28.42 41.21 -20.37
CA GLU A 229 29.37 41.58 -21.43
C GLU A 229 28.73 41.41 -22.81
N GLY A 230 27.88 40.41 -22.97
CA GLY A 230 27.09 40.19 -24.19
C GLY A 230 26.16 41.37 -24.49
N ILE A 231 25.49 41.93 -23.48
CA ILE A 231 24.66 43.13 -23.62
C ILE A 231 25.49 44.37 -24.00
N GLN A 232 26.70 44.54 -23.44
CA GLN A 232 27.57 45.66 -23.81
C GLN A 232 28.05 45.57 -25.25
N LYS A 233 28.43 44.37 -25.71
CA LYS A 233 28.78 44.14 -27.13
C LYS A 233 27.60 44.39 -28.06
N LEU A 234 26.41 43.94 -27.67
CA LEU A 234 25.19 44.15 -28.44
C LEU A 234 24.87 45.64 -28.59
N ARG A 235 25.03 46.42 -27.51
CA ARG A 235 24.87 47.89 -27.52
C ARG A 235 25.90 48.59 -28.42
N ALA A 236 27.11 48.06 -28.51
CA ALA A 236 28.18 48.64 -29.33
C ALA A 236 28.07 48.29 -30.83
N HIS A 237 27.18 47.38 -31.21
CA HIS A 237 27.01 46.94 -32.59
C HIS A 237 26.19 47.98 -33.42
N PRO A 238 26.63 48.36 -34.63
CA PRO A 238 25.95 49.39 -35.44
C PRO A 238 24.51 49.07 -35.83
N GLU A 239 24.14 47.79 -35.98
CA GLU A 239 22.77 47.40 -36.38
C GLU A 239 21.93 46.90 -35.18
N ALA A 240 22.54 46.11 -34.30
CA ALA A 240 21.84 45.49 -33.17
C ALA A 240 21.66 46.47 -32.00
N GLY A 241 22.60 47.40 -31.85
CA GLY A 241 22.53 48.45 -30.84
C GLY A 241 21.39 49.42 -31.08
N ILE A 242 21.00 49.67 -32.34
CA ILE A 242 19.86 50.54 -32.67
C ILE A 242 18.58 49.93 -32.10
N LEU A 243 18.29 48.66 -32.38
CA LEU A 243 17.10 47.98 -31.84
C LEU A 243 17.10 47.97 -30.31
N LEU A 244 18.22 47.61 -29.68
CA LEU A 244 18.34 47.56 -28.23
C LEU A 244 18.14 48.93 -27.58
N VAL A 245 18.83 49.97 -28.06
CA VAL A 245 18.77 51.32 -27.49
C VAL A 245 17.40 51.95 -27.74
N THR A 246 16.80 51.76 -28.90
CA THR A 246 15.46 52.29 -29.20
C THR A 246 14.39 51.64 -28.31
N VAL A 247 14.45 50.32 -28.11
CA VAL A 247 13.51 49.62 -27.21
C VAL A 247 13.75 50.01 -25.75
N GLU A 248 15.01 50.14 -25.30
CA GLU A 248 15.33 50.64 -23.96
C GLU A 248 14.81 52.06 -23.77
N GLN A 249 14.98 52.95 -24.75
CA GLN A 249 14.50 54.32 -24.69
C GLN A 249 12.97 54.36 -24.56
N TRP A 250 12.24 53.55 -25.32
CA TRP A 250 10.78 53.43 -25.21
C TRP A 250 10.33 52.87 -23.86
N LEU A 251 11.09 51.92 -23.31
CA LEU A 251 10.79 51.37 -21.98
C LEU A 251 11.01 52.42 -20.88
N HIS A 252 11.98 53.32 -21.04
CA HIS A 252 12.29 54.36 -20.06
C HIS A 252 11.49 55.67 -20.26
N SER A 253 10.95 55.94 -21.45
CA SER A 253 10.15 57.14 -21.73
C SER A 253 8.76 57.09 -21.08
N GLY A 254 8.29 55.91 -20.66
CA GLY A 254 6.96 55.73 -20.09
C GLY A 254 5.84 56.09 -21.09
N ARG A 255 4.60 56.21 -20.59
CA ARG A 255 3.37 56.45 -21.39
C ARG A 255 3.31 57.82 -22.10
N ASP A 256 4.35 58.64 -22.03
CA ASP A 256 4.31 60.04 -22.47
C ASP A 256 4.58 60.21 -23.98
N GLU A 257 5.23 59.25 -24.65
CA GLU A 257 5.40 59.23 -26.10
C GLU A 257 4.72 57.98 -26.69
N ALA A 258 3.53 58.15 -27.28
CA ALA A 258 2.85 57.09 -28.01
C ALA A 258 3.60 56.77 -29.30
N VAL A 259 4.41 55.71 -29.30
CA VAL A 259 5.08 55.20 -30.50
C VAL A 259 4.02 54.68 -31.47
N SER A 260 4.07 55.11 -32.73
CA SER A 260 3.16 54.66 -33.78
C SER A 260 3.47 53.22 -34.19
N GLU A 261 2.43 52.42 -34.47
CA GLU A 261 2.56 51.08 -35.06
C GLU A 261 3.44 51.08 -36.33
N LYS A 262 3.41 52.18 -37.10
CA LYS A 262 4.28 52.36 -38.27
C LYS A 262 5.77 52.47 -37.89
N GLN A 263 6.10 53.15 -36.81
CA GLN A 263 7.48 53.25 -36.31
C GLN A 263 7.99 51.90 -35.78
N LEU A 264 7.08 51.09 -35.21
CA LEU A 264 7.37 49.72 -34.81
C LEU A 264 7.64 48.81 -36.02
N GLU A 265 6.80 48.90 -37.06
CA GLU A 265 6.99 48.14 -38.29
C GLU A 265 8.30 48.52 -39.00
N ASP A 266 8.63 49.80 -39.08
CA ASP A 266 9.88 50.29 -39.67
C ASP A 266 11.11 49.78 -38.89
N LEU A 267 11.03 49.70 -37.55
CA LEU A 267 12.11 49.19 -36.69
C LEU A 267 12.31 47.67 -36.82
N LEU A 268 11.22 46.92 -36.98
CA LEU A 268 11.25 45.45 -37.06
C LEU A 268 11.42 44.92 -38.50
N ALA A 269 11.25 45.77 -39.53
CA ALA A 269 11.39 45.40 -40.93
C ALA A 269 12.71 44.69 -41.28
N PRO A 270 13.89 45.08 -40.74
CA PRO A 270 15.16 44.38 -40.98
C PRO A 270 15.19 42.94 -40.44
N TYR A 271 14.29 42.60 -39.51
CA TYR A 271 14.25 41.34 -38.76
C TYR A 271 13.12 40.39 -39.21
N ALA A 272 12.47 40.70 -40.34
CA ALA A 272 11.42 39.88 -40.94
C ALA A 272 11.95 38.66 -41.71
N THR A 273 13.27 38.43 -41.70
CA THR A 273 13.90 37.25 -42.29
C THR A 273 13.78 36.06 -41.32
N PRO A 274 13.47 34.84 -41.80
CA PRO A 274 13.45 33.65 -40.96
C PRO A 274 14.81 33.44 -40.30
N ILE A 275 14.80 33.06 -39.02
CA ILE A 275 16.00 32.68 -38.28
C ILE A 275 16.57 31.46 -39.01
N SER A 276 17.74 31.62 -39.62
CA SER A 276 18.42 30.52 -40.31
C SER A 276 18.84 29.50 -39.24
N GLU A 277 18.24 28.32 -39.27
CA GLU A 277 18.75 27.19 -38.49
C GLU A 277 20.20 26.90 -38.92
N PRO A 278 21.07 26.45 -37.99
CA PRO A 278 22.39 25.99 -38.37
C PRO A 278 22.24 24.87 -39.41
N VAL A 279 22.91 25.03 -40.54
CA VAL A 279 23.08 23.99 -41.55
C VAL A 279 23.72 22.79 -40.86
N GLU A 280 22.93 21.77 -40.56
CA GLU A 280 23.40 20.41 -40.30
C GLU A 280 24.10 19.93 -41.58
N GLU A 281 25.41 20.13 -41.66
CA GLU A 281 26.27 19.48 -42.66
C GLU A 281 26.19 17.97 -42.45
N GLY A 282 25.44 17.31 -43.32
CA GLY A 282 25.39 15.86 -43.42
C GLY A 282 26.69 15.28 -43.98
N SER A 283 27.19 14.27 -43.25
CA SER A 283 27.83 13.01 -43.68
C SER A 283 28.60 12.96 -44.99
#